data_AF-A0A0P7H893-F1
#
_entry.id   AF-A0A0P7H893-F1
#
_cell.length_a   1.000
_cell.length_b   1.000
_cell.length_c   1.000
_cell.angle_alpha   90.00
_cell.angle_beta   90.00
_cell.angle_gamma   90.00
#
_symmetry.space_group_name_H-M   'P 1'
#
loop_
_entity.id
_entity.type
_entity.pdbx_description
1 polymer ?
#
loop_
_entity_poly.entity_id
_entity_poly.type
_entity_poly.pdbx_seq_one_letter_code
_entity_poly.pdbx_strand_id
1 'polypeptide(L)'
;MSRTALIENVTAMLQDAGFLVSERCAIRPKSFDVAARRGEELVLLKVLGNVDAFDAATGQEMRRLGEYLSATPMVVGMRTRDEELKPEVVYFRHGVPAIHPDTAFDLFVEDVPPLIYAAPAASTSTSTASCSPRPVRPRTGASGSSPRSWASPAAPSRSTRTG
;
A
#
# COMPACT_ATOMS: atom_id res chain seq x y z
N MET A 1 -22.01 -3.34 -1.55
CA MET A 1 -21.32 -2.38 -2.44
C MET A 1 -20.80 -3.11 -3.67
N SER A 2 -21.01 -2.58 -4.88
CA SER A 2 -20.43 -3.19 -6.09
C SER A 2 -18.94 -2.84 -6.18
N ARG A 3 -18.16 -3.70 -6.85
CA ARG A 3 -16.73 -3.43 -7.06
C ARG A 3 -16.49 -2.13 -7.86
N THR A 4 -17.38 -1.82 -8.80
CA THR A 4 -17.28 -0.59 -9.59
C THR A 4 -17.50 0.64 -8.72
N ALA A 5 -18.53 0.63 -7.85
CA ALA A 5 -18.75 1.73 -6.90
C ALA A 5 -17.54 1.92 -5.96
N LEU A 6 -16.89 0.83 -5.52
CA LEU A 6 -15.68 0.95 -4.68
C LEU A 6 -14.52 1.60 -5.44
N ILE A 7 -14.34 1.28 -6.71
CA ILE A 7 -13.32 1.91 -7.56
C ILE A 7 -13.63 3.39 -7.78
N GLU A 8 -14.89 3.73 -8.03
CA GLU A 8 -15.32 5.13 -8.23
C GLU A 8 -15.11 5.95 -6.95
N ASN A 9 -15.48 5.41 -5.78
CA ASN A 9 -15.22 6.07 -4.50
C ASN A 9 -13.74 6.28 -4.23
N VAL A 10 -12.90 5.26 -4.48
CA VAL A 10 -11.45 5.37 -4.33
C VAL A 10 -10.87 6.38 -5.33
N THR A 11 -11.39 6.43 -6.55
CA THR A 11 -10.97 7.39 -7.58
C THR A 11 -11.29 8.82 -7.16
N ALA A 12 -12.51 9.08 -6.67
CA ALA A 12 -12.93 10.40 -6.19
C ALA A 12 -12.06 10.86 -5.00
N MET A 13 -11.85 9.98 -4.01
CA MET A 13 -10.96 10.25 -2.88
C MET A 13 -9.54 10.65 -3.31
N LEU A 14 -8.96 9.96 -4.29
CA LEU A 14 -7.61 10.30 -4.79
C LEU A 14 -7.60 11.65 -5.51
N GLN A 15 -8.66 11.97 -6.25
CA GLN A 15 -8.80 13.28 -6.90
C GLN A 15 -8.91 14.40 -5.85
N ASP A 16 -9.69 14.19 -4.79
CA ASP A 16 -9.82 15.13 -3.67
C ASP A 16 -8.49 15.33 -2.93
N ALA A 17 -7.68 14.26 -2.82
CA ALA A 17 -6.30 14.30 -2.32
C ALA A 17 -5.30 15.01 -3.28
N GLY A 18 -5.75 15.49 -4.44
CA GLY A 18 -4.93 16.19 -5.42
C GLY A 18 -4.10 15.28 -6.34
N PHE A 19 -4.45 13.99 -6.44
CA PHE A 19 -3.83 13.11 -7.44
C PHE A 19 -4.46 13.31 -8.82
N LEU A 20 -3.61 13.25 -9.85
CA LEU A 20 -4.03 12.97 -11.21
C LEU A 20 -4.24 11.47 -11.34
N VAL A 21 -5.49 11.07 -11.55
CA VAL A 21 -5.91 9.66 -11.57
C VAL A 21 -6.08 9.19 -13.01
N SER A 22 -5.54 8.02 -13.35
CA SER A 22 -5.68 7.42 -14.67
C SER A 22 -7.13 7.00 -14.93
N GLU A 23 -7.49 6.84 -16.20
CA GLU A 23 -8.66 6.03 -16.53
C GLU A 23 -8.49 4.62 -15.95
N ARG A 24 -9.63 3.96 -15.69
CA ARG A 24 -9.63 2.58 -15.18
C ARG A 24 -8.91 1.69 -16.18
N CYS A 25 -7.83 1.04 -15.74
CA CYS A 25 -7.05 0.18 -16.61
C CYS A 25 -7.90 -1.00 -17.10
N ALA A 26 -8.22 -1.00 -18.40
CA ALA A 26 -9.04 -2.00 -19.04
C ALA A 26 -8.21 -3.13 -19.70
N ILE A 27 -6.92 -2.90 -19.92
CA ILE A 27 -6.03 -3.78 -20.68
C ILE A 27 -5.56 -4.94 -19.79
N ARG A 28 -5.64 -6.16 -20.32
CA ARG A 28 -5.27 -7.40 -19.62
C ARG A 28 -3.81 -7.79 -19.88
N PRO A 29 -3.14 -8.47 -18.93
CA PRO A 29 -3.60 -8.76 -17.57
C PRO A 29 -3.65 -7.51 -16.67
N LYS A 30 -4.71 -7.38 -15.85
CA LYS A 30 -4.95 -6.21 -15.00
C LYS A 30 -4.21 -6.35 -13.66
N SER A 31 -2.93 -6.00 -13.64
CA SER A 31 -2.13 -6.00 -12.41
C SER A 31 -2.69 -5.02 -11.37
N PHE A 32 -3.21 -3.87 -11.81
CA PHE A 32 -3.85 -2.85 -10.97
C PHE A 32 -5.11 -2.30 -11.65
N ASP A 33 -5.96 -1.59 -10.92
CA ASP A 33 -7.20 -0.99 -11.43
C ASP A 33 -7.01 0.47 -11.83
N VAL A 34 -6.23 1.21 -11.05
CA VAL A 34 -6.03 2.66 -11.20
C VAL A 34 -4.59 3.01 -10.86
N ALA A 35 -3.99 3.91 -11.63
CA ALA A 35 -2.75 4.58 -11.26
C ALA A 35 -3.05 6.03 -10.88
N ALA A 36 -2.42 6.54 -9.83
CA ALA A 36 -2.62 7.89 -9.34
C ALA A 36 -1.27 8.57 -9.13
N ARG A 37 -1.12 9.81 -9.60
CA ARG A 37 0.14 10.58 -9.45
C ARG A 37 -0.08 11.97 -8.86
N ARG A 38 0.74 12.32 -7.86
CA ARG A 38 0.80 13.65 -7.25
C ARG A 38 2.27 14.04 -7.04
N GLY A 39 2.79 14.91 -7.90
CA GLY A 39 4.23 15.21 -7.91
C GLY A 39 5.06 13.97 -8.25
N GLU A 40 6.02 13.63 -7.37
CA GLU A 40 6.84 12.41 -7.49
C GLU A 40 6.17 11.16 -6.91
N GLU A 41 5.02 11.32 -6.23
CA GLU A 41 4.28 10.21 -5.66
C GLU A 41 3.42 9.55 -6.74
N LEU A 42 3.79 8.33 -7.11
CA LEU A 42 3.02 7.47 -8.02
C LEU A 42 2.53 6.24 -7.24
N VAL A 43 1.23 5.98 -7.27
CA VAL A 43 0.61 4.84 -6.58
C VAL A 43 -0.11 3.97 -7.60
N LEU A 44 0.09 2.65 -7.50
CA LEU A 44 -0.62 1.64 -8.30
C LEU A 44 -1.62 0.93 -7.39
N LEU A 45 -2.92 1.15 -7.62
CA LEU A 45 -3.97 0.66 -6.74
C LEU A 45 -4.74 -0.51 -7.34
N LYS A 46 -4.84 -1.57 -6.57
CA LYS A 46 -5.75 -2.70 -6.82
C LYS A 46 -6.93 -2.60 -5.85
N VAL A 47 -8.15 -2.62 -6.38
CA VAL A 47 -9.37 -2.47 -5.57
C VAL A 47 -10.17 -3.78 -5.58
N LEU A 48 -10.38 -4.33 -4.39
CA LEU A 48 -11.03 -5.63 -4.17
C LEU A 48 -12.00 -5.56 -2.99
N GLY A 49 -13.21 -6.10 -3.16
CA GLY A 49 -14.12 -6.26 -2.02
C GLY A 49 -13.57 -7.27 -0.99
N ASN A 50 -13.03 -8.39 -1.48
CA ASN A 50 -12.33 -9.38 -0.68
C ASN A 50 -10.84 -9.40 -1.07
N VAL A 51 -9.95 -9.04 -0.15
CA VAL A 51 -8.50 -8.98 -0.41
C VAL A 51 -7.86 -10.34 -0.58
N ASP A 52 -8.49 -11.44 -0.17
CA ASP A 52 -7.98 -12.80 -0.41
C ASP A 52 -8.13 -13.24 -1.88
N ALA A 53 -8.87 -12.49 -2.69
CA ALA A 53 -8.89 -12.65 -4.14
C ALA A 53 -7.63 -12.08 -4.83
N PHE A 54 -6.74 -11.43 -4.07
CA PHE A 54 -5.46 -10.96 -4.57
C PHE A 54 -4.48 -12.14 -4.64
N ASP A 55 -4.09 -12.53 -5.86
CA ASP A 55 -3.22 -13.69 -6.08
C ASP A 55 -1.72 -13.34 -6.14
N ALA A 56 -0.88 -14.36 -6.01
CA ALA A 56 0.57 -14.23 -5.97
C ALA A 56 1.17 -13.68 -7.27
N ALA A 57 0.59 -14.04 -8.42
CA ALA A 57 1.05 -13.59 -9.73
C ALA A 57 0.83 -12.08 -9.90
N THR A 58 -0.36 -11.61 -9.57
CA THR A 58 -0.72 -10.18 -9.55
C THR A 58 0.15 -9.42 -8.56
N GLY A 59 0.36 -9.97 -7.36
CA GLY A 59 1.23 -9.36 -6.34
C GLY A 59 2.69 -9.27 -6.77
N GLN A 60 3.23 -10.27 -7.46
CA GLN A 60 4.58 -10.20 -8.03
C GLN A 60 4.67 -9.14 -9.12
N GLU A 61 3.69 -9.10 -10.02
CA GLU A 61 3.69 -8.15 -11.13
C GLU A 61 3.52 -6.70 -10.65
N MET A 62 2.63 -6.44 -9.70
CA MET A 62 2.50 -5.11 -9.09
C MET A 62 3.78 -4.64 -8.42
N ARG A 63 4.53 -5.54 -7.76
CA ARG A 63 5.83 -5.19 -7.17
C ARG A 63 6.87 -4.85 -8.23
N ARG A 64 6.94 -5.64 -9.31
CA ARG A 64 7.83 -5.36 -10.46
C ARG A 64 7.51 -4.02 -11.12
N LEU A 65 6.22 -3.75 -11.36
CA LEU A 65 5.75 -2.47 -11.89
C LEU A 65 6.06 -1.32 -10.94
N GLY A 66 5.87 -1.52 -9.65
CA GLY A 66 6.24 -0.57 -8.60
C GLY A 66 7.72 -0.20 -8.65
N GLU A 67 8.60 -1.20 -8.72
CA GLU A 67 10.04 -1.00 -8.84
C GLU A 67 10.41 -0.26 -10.14
N TYR A 68 9.91 -0.74 -11.28
CA TYR A 68 10.24 -0.19 -12.60
C TYR A 68 9.77 1.27 -12.76
N LEU A 69 8.59 1.60 -12.23
CA LEU A 69 7.98 2.93 -12.34
C LEU A 69 8.28 3.84 -11.14
N SER A 70 9.06 3.37 -10.17
CA SER A 70 9.22 4.05 -8.87
C SER A 70 7.86 4.37 -8.18
N ALA A 71 6.89 3.48 -8.36
CA ALA A 71 5.55 3.59 -7.82
C ALA A 71 5.37 2.75 -6.54
N THR A 72 4.43 3.16 -5.69
CA THR A 72 4.00 2.39 -4.51
C THR A 72 2.81 1.49 -4.89
N PRO A 73 2.97 0.16 -4.96
CA PRO A 73 1.86 -0.75 -5.18
C PRO A 73 1.05 -0.92 -3.88
N MET A 74 -0.28 -0.93 -3.99
CA MET A 74 -1.16 -1.06 -2.83
C MET A 74 -2.52 -1.69 -3.20
N VAL A 75 -3.11 -2.41 -2.25
CA VAL A 75 -4.46 -2.97 -2.33
C VAL A 75 -5.37 -2.18 -1.40
N VAL A 76 -6.53 -1.76 -1.92
CA VAL A 76 -7.62 -1.21 -1.10
C VAL A 76 -8.77 -2.21 -1.11
N GLY A 77 -9.24 -2.60 0.07
CA GLY A 77 -10.36 -3.53 0.17
C GLY A 77 -11.10 -3.49 1.49
N MET A 78 -12.29 -4.10 1.50
CA MET A 78 -13.19 -4.01 2.66
C MET A 78 -12.93 -5.11 3.69
N ARG A 79 -12.60 -6.31 3.21
CA ARG A 79 -12.58 -7.51 4.05
C ARG A 79 -11.67 -8.59 3.52
N THR A 80 -11.38 -9.55 4.38
CA THR A 80 -10.93 -10.89 4.03
C THR A 80 -12.16 -11.80 3.82
N ARG A 81 -11.93 -13.11 3.72
CA ARG A 81 -12.98 -14.12 3.80
C ARG A 81 -13.70 -14.12 5.14
N ASP A 82 -12.95 -13.94 6.23
CA ASP A 82 -13.42 -14.27 7.59
C ASP A 82 -13.79 -13.02 8.40
N GLU A 83 -13.16 -11.88 8.13
CA GLU A 83 -13.37 -10.63 8.86
C GLU A 83 -13.18 -9.38 7.98
N GLU A 84 -13.73 -8.26 8.43
CA GLU A 84 -13.50 -6.94 7.84
C GLU A 84 -12.06 -6.45 8.11
N LEU A 85 -11.50 -5.70 7.16
CA LEU A 85 -10.21 -5.06 7.38
C LEU A 85 -10.40 -3.91 8.36
N LYS A 86 -9.62 -3.92 9.43
CA LYS A 86 -9.69 -2.87 10.45
C LYS A 86 -9.11 -1.56 9.91
N PRO A 87 -9.77 -0.41 10.12
CA PRO A 87 -9.17 0.90 9.92
C PRO A 87 -7.85 1.04 10.68
N GLU A 88 -6.96 1.91 10.21
CA GLU A 88 -5.62 2.18 10.77
C GLU A 88 -4.62 1.00 10.77
N VAL A 89 -5.04 -0.18 10.28
CA VAL A 89 -4.20 -1.38 10.20
C VAL A 89 -3.77 -1.65 8.76
N VAL A 90 -2.46 -1.93 8.58
CA VAL A 90 -1.92 -2.40 7.31
C VAL A 90 -1.73 -3.92 7.34
N TYR A 91 -2.37 -4.60 6.40
CA TYR A 91 -2.22 -6.02 6.15
C TYR A 91 -1.31 -6.25 4.95
N PHE A 92 -0.77 -7.45 4.80
CA PHE A 92 0.06 -7.80 3.63
C PHE A 92 -0.48 -9.02 2.91
N ARG A 93 -0.50 -8.92 1.59
CA ARG A 93 -0.79 -10.04 0.68
C ARG A 93 0.24 -10.03 -0.43
N HIS A 94 0.99 -11.13 -0.56
CA HIS A 94 2.02 -11.31 -1.58
C HIS A 94 3.08 -10.18 -1.65
N GLY A 95 3.39 -9.59 -0.49
CA GLY A 95 4.34 -8.48 -0.37
C GLY A 95 3.78 -7.11 -0.76
N VAL A 96 2.48 -6.99 -1.01
CA VAL A 96 1.78 -5.73 -1.30
C VAL A 96 0.92 -5.34 -0.08
N PRO A 97 0.98 -4.09 0.39
CA PRO A 97 0.14 -3.61 1.49
C PRO A 97 -1.33 -3.62 1.08
N ALA A 98 -2.20 -4.06 1.98
CA ALA A 98 -3.65 -4.09 1.85
C ALA A 98 -4.28 -3.32 3.01
N ILE A 99 -5.09 -2.30 2.70
CA ILE A 99 -5.69 -1.39 3.69
C ILE A 99 -7.19 -1.21 3.45
N HIS A 100 -7.89 -0.82 4.52
CA HIS A 100 -9.29 -0.38 4.47
C HIS A 100 -9.41 0.97 3.73
N PRO A 101 -10.51 1.26 3.02
CA PRO A 101 -10.71 2.57 2.38
C PRO A 101 -10.59 3.75 3.34
N ASP A 102 -11.06 3.62 4.58
CA ASP A 102 -10.92 4.69 5.59
C ASP A 102 -9.45 4.96 5.90
N THR A 103 -8.63 3.92 6.05
CA THR A 103 -7.17 4.06 6.19
C THR A 103 -6.54 4.72 4.96
N ALA A 104 -7.06 4.45 3.76
CA ALA A 104 -6.59 5.09 2.54
C ALA A 104 -6.98 6.58 2.49
N PHE A 105 -8.15 6.94 3.01
CA PHE A 105 -8.58 8.32 3.17
C PHE A 105 -7.65 9.07 4.12
N ASP A 106 -7.42 8.53 5.31
CA ASP A 106 -6.49 9.09 6.28
C ASP A 106 -5.09 9.27 5.68
N LEU A 107 -4.62 8.27 4.95
CA LEU A 107 -3.29 8.29 4.32
C LEU A 107 -3.16 9.34 3.21
N PHE A 108 -4.12 9.40 2.28
CA PHE A 108 -3.99 10.21 1.07
C PHE A 108 -4.53 11.63 1.22
N VAL A 109 -5.62 11.79 1.98
CA VAL A 109 -6.34 13.06 2.15
C VAL A 109 -5.86 13.79 3.40
N GLU A 110 -5.81 13.10 4.54
CA GLU A 110 -5.45 13.69 5.83
C GLU A 110 -3.94 13.64 6.13
N ASP A 111 -3.16 12.96 5.28
CA ASP A 111 -1.73 12.70 5.47
C ASP A 111 -1.39 12.02 6.81
N VAL A 112 -2.32 11.22 7.33
CA VAL A 112 -2.17 10.43 8.57
C VAL A 112 -1.73 9.01 8.21
N PRO A 113 -0.48 8.61 8.55
CA PRO A 113 -0.03 7.25 8.29
C PRO A 113 -0.71 6.25 9.24
N PRO A 114 -0.95 5.00 8.78
CA PRO A 114 -1.54 3.97 9.62
C PRO A 114 -0.62 3.60 10.79
N LEU A 115 -1.23 3.36 11.96
CA LEU A 115 -0.51 3.17 13.23
C LEU A 115 0.05 1.76 13.40
N ILE A 116 -0.58 0.74 12.83
CA ILE A 116 -0.27 -0.67 13.13
C ILE A 116 -0.01 -1.47 11.85
N TYR A 117 1.12 -2.17 11.83
CA TYR A 117 1.44 -3.18 10.84
C TYR A 117 1.05 -4.56 11.38
N ALA A 118 0.00 -5.17 10.83
CA ALA A 118 -0.34 -6.55 11.13
C ALA A 118 0.45 -7.48 10.19
N ALA A 119 1.63 -7.92 10.63
CA ALA A 119 2.33 -9.00 9.95
C ALA A 119 1.60 -10.31 10.32
N PRO A 120 1.16 -11.14 9.33
CA PRO A 120 0.76 -12.50 9.65
C PRO A 120 1.95 -13.22 10.27
N ALA A 121 1.76 -13.87 11.42
CA ALA A 121 2.78 -14.75 12.00
C ALA A 121 3.03 -15.91 11.03
N ALA A 122 4.09 -15.82 10.23
CA ALA A 122 4.43 -16.84 9.26
C ALA A 122 5.14 -18.01 9.95
N SER A 123 4.57 -19.21 9.78
CA SER A 123 5.30 -20.45 9.90
C SER A 123 6.47 -20.48 8.90
N THR A 124 7.54 -21.12 9.34
CA THR A 124 8.89 -21.22 8.80
C THR A 124 8.97 -21.45 7.27
N SER A 125 9.55 -20.50 6.53
CA SER A 125 10.76 -20.73 5.71
C SER A 125 11.05 -19.55 4.76
N THR A 126 12.23 -18.96 4.94
CA THR A 126 13.12 -18.38 3.92
C THR A 126 12.72 -17.07 3.20
N SER A 127 13.59 -16.08 3.44
CA SER A 127 13.79 -14.83 2.69
C SER A 127 12.84 -13.67 2.98
N THR A 128 12.99 -13.11 4.18
CA THR A 128 12.69 -11.71 4.46
C THR A 128 13.76 -10.84 3.81
N ALA A 129 13.53 -10.39 2.58
CA ALA A 129 14.33 -9.34 1.96
C ALA A 129 13.41 -8.19 1.55
N SER A 130 13.53 -7.08 2.30
CA SER A 130 13.19 -5.70 1.90
C SER A 130 11.83 -5.49 1.21
N CYS A 131 10.75 -5.51 1.99
CA CYS A 131 9.57 -4.71 1.66
C CYS A 131 9.29 -3.81 2.87
N SER A 132 10.17 -2.85 3.09
CA SER A 132 9.76 -1.63 3.78
C SER A 132 8.81 -0.91 2.82
N PRO A 133 7.50 -0.80 3.11
CA PRO A 133 6.65 0.10 2.33
C PRO A 133 7.35 1.46 2.32
N ARG A 134 7.55 2.05 1.14
CA ARG A 134 8.02 3.44 1.09
C ARG A 134 6.99 4.23 1.89
N PRO A 135 7.37 4.92 2.97
CA PRO A 135 6.43 5.81 3.62
C PRO A 135 5.95 6.78 2.55
N VAL A 136 4.62 6.86 2.38
CA VAL A 136 4.00 8.00 1.70
C VAL A 136 4.60 9.22 2.38
N ARG A 137 5.38 10.00 1.63
CA ARG A 137 6.09 11.14 2.21
C ARG A 137 5.01 12.10 2.69
N PRO A 138 4.96 12.43 4.00
CA PRO A 138 4.02 13.44 4.48
C PRO A 138 4.29 14.75 3.73
N ARG A 139 3.23 15.50 3.41
CA ARG A 139 3.35 16.77 2.70
C ARG A 139 4.33 17.69 3.42
N THR A 140 5.45 18.03 2.78
CA THR A 140 6.24 19.21 3.16
C THR A 140 5.48 20.44 2.71
N GLY A 141 4.45 20.80 3.49
CA GLY A 141 3.50 21.86 3.14
C GLY A 141 2.65 22.31 4.33
N ALA A 142 3.18 22.25 5.55
CA ALA A 142 2.65 23.00 6.68
C ALA A 142 3.83 23.70 7.37
N SER A 143 3.85 25.02 7.28
CA SER A 143 4.79 25.87 7.99
C SER A 143 4.73 25.59 9.49
N GLY A 144 5.86 25.20 10.09
CA GLY A 144 6.09 25.34 11.52
C GLY A 144 5.96 24.07 12.36
N SER A 145 6.95 23.17 12.32
CA SER A 145 7.71 22.71 13.50
C SER A 145 8.64 21.55 13.10
N SER A 146 9.82 21.55 13.71
CA SER A 146 11.02 20.78 13.36
C SER A 146 10.80 19.24 13.29
N PRO A 147 11.44 18.52 12.33
CA PRO A 147 11.30 17.07 12.22
C PRO A 147 12.16 16.37 13.28
N ARG A 148 11.53 15.90 14.36
CA ARG A 148 12.15 14.91 15.25
C ARG A 148 12.11 13.53 14.59
N SER A 149 13.26 13.14 14.07
CA SER A 149 13.82 11.78 14.07
C SER A 149 12.80 10.64 14.09
N TRP A 150 12.48 10.08 12.93
CA TRP A 150 11.83 8.76 12.86
C TRP A 150 12.90 7.69 12.70
N ALA A 151 12.92 6.80 13.69
CA ALA A 151 13.90 5.75 13.88
C ALA A 151 13.96 4.82 12.65
N SER A 152 15.17 4.66 12.12
CA SER A 152 15.49 3.52 11.26
C SER A 152 15.32 2.24 12.08
N PRO A 153 14.67 1.19 11.57
CA PRO A 153 14.77 -0.12 12.18
C PRO A 153 16.23 -0.58 12.01
N ALA A 154 16.91 -0.81 13.14
CA ALA A 154 18.27 -1.31 13.17
C ALA A 154 18.39 -2.60 12.34
N ALA A 155 19.34 -2.61 11.40
CA ALA A 155 19.71 -3.80 10.67
C ALA A 155 20.23 -4.87 11.64
N PRO A 156 19.88 -6.16 11.48
CA PRO A 156 20.44 -7.21 12.32
C PRO A 156 21.94 -7.35 12.05
N SER A 157 22.75 -7.13 13.08
CA SER A 157 24.19 -7.39 13.06
C SER A 157 24.45 -8.88 12.81
N ARG A 158 25.08 -9.22 11.67
CA ARG A 158 25.64 -10.54 11.42
C ARG A 158 26.71 -10.85 12.48
N SER A 159 26.48 -11.85 13.33
CA SER A 159 27.57 -12.44 14.12
C SER A 159 28.37 -13.39 13.23
N THR A 160 29.63 -13.06 12.97
CA THR A 160 30.63 -14.01 12.50
C THR A 160 30.85 -15.05 13.61
N ARG A 161 30.47 -16.30 13.38
CA ARG A 161 30.89 -17.43 14.22
C ARG A 161 32.17 -18.01 13.61
N THR A 162 33.28 -17.71 14.25
CA THR A 162 34.55 -18.44 14.16
C THR A 162 34.46 -19.63 15.12
N GLY A 163 34.89 -20.81 14.68
CA GLY A 163 34.92 -22.04 15.48
C GLY A 163 34.59 -23.25 14.65
#